data_AF-A0A2D6L4L4-F1
#
_entry.id   AF-A0A2D6L4L4-F1
#
_cell.length_a   1.000
_cell.length_b   1.000
_cell.length_c   1.000
_cell.angle_alpha   90.00
_cell.angle_beta   90.00
_cell.angle_gamma   90.00
#
_symmetry.space_group_name_H-M   'P 1'
#
loop_
_entity.id
_entity.type
_entity.pdbx_description
1 polymer ?
#
loop_
_entity_poly.entity_id
_entity_poly.type
_entity_poly.pdbx_seq_one_letter_code
_entity_poly.pdbx_strand_id
1 'polypeptide(L)'
;MLESIINPKRVERGPVKMLFVGLIYGSLSLLLVKWFFSTDPVLSNFAGMIVVIFCVMFSLPFMYFLIKQEAEEDEHVEGLLSVWRVHKDAIFAFMWLFLGFILAFSFFHIVLQDDNLFNAQIKTYCMINSPGEIEKCVQEYSIGDTISGAATKDIRFLSIIENNVYVMIFTLIFSLIFGAGAIFVLAWNASVIAAAIGIFTKYQLAEIPFGVLRYMIHGFPEIAAYFITALAGGILGVGVIKNGFRNPKMIRILENTAILLFIALVFLVVAATIEVYLTPIFFN
;
A
#
# COMPACT_ATOMS: atom_id res chain seq x y z
N MET A 1 22.15 6.62 11.81
CA MET A 1 20.72 6.20 11.85
C MET A 1 20.53 5.21 10.72
N LEU A 2 19.68 4.17 10.83
CA LEU A 2 19.46 3.23 9.70
C LEU A 2 19.11 3.96 8.39
N GLU A 3 18.43 5.09 8.51
CA GLU A 3 18.09 6.06 7.47
C GLU A 3 19.31 6.63 6.70
N SER A 4 20.49 6.73 7.33
CA SER A 4 21.71 7.26 6.69
C SER A 4 22.48 6.22 5.86
N ILE A 5 22.05 4.94 5.89
CA ILE A 5 22.68 3.86 5.11
C ILE A 5 22.29 3.97 3.62
N ILE A 6 21.20 4.69 3.32
CA ILE A 6 20.58 4.71 2.00
C ILE A 6 20.44 6.15 1.51
N ASN A 7 21.23 6.52 0.49
CA ASN A 7 21.12 7.84 -0.14
C ASN A 7 19.91 7.86 -1.10
N PRO A 8 18.86 8.68 -0.84
CA PRO A 8 17.63 8.69 -1.65
C PRO A 8 17.90 8.88 -3.15
N LYS A 9 18.83 9.80 -3.50
CA LYS A 9 19.17 10.14 -4.90
C LYS A 9 19.79 8.98 -5.69
N ARG A 10 20.36 7.97 -5.03
CA ARG A 10 21.01 6.81 -5.69
C ARG A 10 20.07 5.61 -5.84
N VAL A 11 18.89 5.66 -5.22
CA VAL A 11 17.99 4.51 -5.06
C VAL A 11 16.82 4.57 -6.04
N GLU A 12 16.40 5.77 -6.42
CA GLU A 12 15.40 6.01 -7.47
C GLU A 12 15.75 5.31 -8.80
N ARG A 13 17.05 5.22 -9.13
CA ARG A 13 17.55 4.52 -10.34
C ARG A 13 17.68 3.00 -10.21
N GLY A 14 17.25 2.41 -9.09
CA GLY A 14 17.37 0.99 -8.81
C GLY A 14 16.12 0.43 -8.15
N PRO A 15 15.01 0.23 -8.90
CA PRO A 15 13.72 -0.25 -8.36
C PRO A 15 13.86 -1.49 -7.48
N VAL A 16 14.71 -2.44 -7.88
CA VAL A 16 14.96 -3.66 -7.09
C VAL A 16 15.63 -3.39 -5.74
N LYS A 17 16.38 -2.30 -5.58
CA LYS A 17 16.94 -1.92 -4.28
C LYS A 17 15.83 -1.56 -3.30
N MET A 18 14.76 -0.93 -3.77
CA MET A 18 13.61 -0.59 -2.92
C MET A 18 12.89 -1.81 -2.38
N LEU A 19 12.88 -2.91 -3.14
CA LEU A 19 12.40 -4.20 -2.63
C LEU A 19 13.13 -4.62 -1.36
N PHE A 20 14.47 -4.55 -1.38
CA PHE A 20 15.30 -4.91 -0.22
C PHE A 20 15.11 -3.93 0.94
N VAL A 21 14.92 -2.63 0.66
CA VAL A 21 14.58 -1.65 1.70
C VAL A 21 13.26 -2.04 2.38
N GLY A 22 12.24 -2.35 1.58
CA GLY A 22 10.93 -2.78 2.09
C GLY A 22 11.02 -4.06 2.90
N LEU A 23 11.77 -5.05 2.41
CA LEU A 23 12.03 -6.29 3.14
C LEU A 23 12.67 -6.02 4.50
N ILE A 24 13.73 -5.22 4.55
CA ILE A 24 14.46 -4.91 5.79
C ILE A 24 13.56 -4.15 6.76
N TYR A 25 12.91 -3.08 6.30
CA TYR A 25 12.07 -2.25 7.16
C TYR A 25 10.88 -3.02 7.71
N GLY A 26 10.15 -3.76 6.86
CA GLY A 26 9.04 -4.60 7.30
C GLY A 26 9.47 -5.68 8.29
N SER A 27 10.61 -6.33 8.03
CA SER A 27 11.18 -7.35 8.94
C SER A 27 11.56 -6.76 10.28
N LEU A 28 12.27 -5.63 10.29
CA LEU A 28 12.67 -4.94 11.51
C LEU A 28 11.45 -4.50 12.32
N SER A 29 10.41 -3.96 11.67
CA SER A 29 9.18 -3.56 12.36
C SER A 29 8.54 -4.72 13.12
N LEU A 30 8.41 -5.90 12.49
CA LEU A 30 7.83 -7.08 13.15
C LEU A 30 8.74 -7.62 14.26
N LEU A 31 10.03 -7.79 13.98
CA LEU A 31 10.98 -8.34 14.93
C LEU A 31 11.14 -7.46 16.18
N LEU A 32 11.17 -6.14 16.00
CA LEU A 32 11.25 -5.20 17.13
C LEU A 32 9.97 -5.25 17.96
N VAL A 33 8.78 -5.28 17.35
CA VAL A 33 7.55 -5.36 18.12
C VAL A 33 7.44 -6.68 18.88
N LYS A 34 7.76 -7.80 18.22
CA LYS A 34 7.81 -9.10 18.86
C LYS A 34 8.80 -9.11 20.03
N TRP A 35 10.00 -8.54 19.86
CA TRP A 35 11.02 -8.59 20.90
C TRP A 35 10.71 -7.69 22.10
N PHE A 36 10.27 -6.46 21.87
CA PHE A 36 10.11 -5.47 22.93
C PHE A 36 8.74 -5.47 23.60
N PHE A 37 7.67 -5.84 22.88
CA PHE A 37 6.29 -5.63 23.34
C PHE A 37 5.48 -6.91 23.52
N SER A 38 5.96 -8.10 23.12
CA SER A 38 5.17 -9.33 23.23
C SER A 38 4.92 -9.77 24.68
N THR A 39 5.81 -9.43 25.61
CA THR A 39 5.67 -9.77 27.04
C THR A 39 4.96 -8.68 27.84
N ASP A 40 4.69 -7.52 27.24
CA ASP A 40 3.99 -6.44 27.90
C ASP A 40 2.47 -6.69 27.90
N PRO A 41 1.79 -6.64 29.06
CA PRO A 41 0.39 -7.02 29.17
C PRO A 41 -0.58 -6.07 28.45
N VAL A 42 -0.16 -4.83 28.15
CA VAL A 42 -1.01 -3.81 27.52
C VAL A 42 -0.63 -3.63 26.05
N LEU A 43 0.65 -3.37 25.77
CA LEU A 43 1.16 -3.04 24.44
C LEU A 43 1.09 -4.22 23.47
N SER A 44 1.16 -5.46 23.96
CA SER A 44 0.98 -6.65 23.12
C SER A 44 -0.38 -6.65 22.39
N ASN A 45 -1.46 -6.16 23.02
CA ASN A 45 -2.77 -6.09 22.39
C ASN A 45 -2.83 -5.10 21.20
N PHE A 46 -1.90 -4.14 21.14
CA PHE A 46 -1.80 -3.16 20.06
C PHE A 46 -0.66 -3.47 19.09
N ALA A 47 -0.03 -4.64 19.20
CA ALA A 47 1.17 -4.99 18.45
C ALA A 47 0.99 -4.81 16.93
N GLY A 48 -0.14 -5.23 16.35
CA GLY A 48 -0.42 -5.02 14.92
C GLY A 48 -0.39 -3.55 14.48
N MET A 49 -0.88 -2.61 15.29
CA MET A 49 -0.75 -1.17 14.99
C MET A 49 0.69 -0.68 15.14
N ILE A 50 1.40 -1.14 16.18
CA ILE A 50 2.78 -0.72 16.46
C ILE A 50 3.73 -1.19 15.33
N VAL A 51 3.49 -2.37 14.75
CA VAL A 51 4.24 -2.88 13.58
C VAL A 51 4.14 -1.88 12.43
N VAL A 52 2.93 -1.41 12.12
CA VAL A 52 2.70 -0.42 11.06
C VAL A 52 3.36 0.91 11.39
N ILE A 53 3.27 1.37 12.64
CA ILE A 53 3.91 2.63 13.09
C ILE A 53 5.43 2.57 12.91
N PHE A 54 6.10 1.48 13.32
CA PHE A 54 7.54 1.33 13.09
C PHE A 54 7.88 1.27 11.60
N CYS A 55 7.08 0.58 10.79
CA CYS A 55 7.30 0.52 9.35
C CYS A 55 7.19 1.91 8.70
N VAL A 56 6.21 2.71 9.15
CA VAL A 56 6.05 4.11 8.77
C VAL A 56 7.27 4.92 9.19
N MET A 57 7.71 4.84 10.44
CA MET A 57 8.87 5.59 10.93
C MET A 57 10.13 5.33 10.11
N PHE A 58 10.43 4.07 9.77
CA PHE A 58 11.59 3.75 8.94
C PHE A 58 11.48 4.27 7.50
N SER A 59 10.26 4.35 6.97
CA SER A 59 9.99 4.66 5.57
C SER A 59 9.74 6.15 5.32
N LEU A 60 9.37 6.91 6.35
CA LEU A 60 8.96 8.31 6.25
C LEU A 60 10.06 9.21 5.66
N PRO A 61 11.35 9.12 6.07
CA PRO A 61 12.40 9.94 5.47
C PRO A 61 12.52 9.71 3.97
N PHE A 62 12.47 8.45 3.52
CA PHE A 62 12.56 8.11 2.11
C PHE A 62 11.39 8.69 1.31
N MET A 63 10.16 8.48 1.80
CA MET A 63 8.95 9.01 1.17
C MET A 63 8.98 10.54 1.09
N TYR A 64 9.42 11.21 2.16
CA TYR A 64 9.51 12.67 2.22
C TYR A 64 10.47 13.23 1.17
N PHE A 65 11.69 12.69 1.09
CA PHE A 65 12.70 13.19 0.15
C PHE A 65 12.30 12.94 -1.30
N LEU A 66 11.69 11.79 -1.58
CA LEU A 66 11.24 11.45 -2.93
C LEU A 66 10.09 12.37 -3.37
N ILE A 67 9.04 12.54 -2.55
CA ILE A 67 7.95 13.48 -2.85
C ILE A 67 8.47 14.90 -3.07
N LYS A 68 9.41 15.35 -2.23
CA LYS A 68 9.99 16.68 -2.35
C LYS A 68 10.73 16.87 -3.68
N GLN A 69 11.48 15.86 -4.12
CA GLN A 69 12.18 15.89 -5.41
C GLN A 69 11.18 15.92 -6.57
N GLU A 70 10.19 15.05 -6.54
CA GLU A 70 9.14 14.99 -7.58
C GLU A 70 8.33 16.29 -7.68
N ALA A 71 8.08 16.95 -6.55
CA ALA A 71 7.42 18.26 -6.53
C ALA A 71 8.27 19.38 -7.15
N GLU A 72 9.60 19.29 -7.07
CA GLU A 72 10.50 20.23 -7.76
C GLU A 72 10.53 19.96 -9.26
N GLU A 73 10.50 18.70 -9.68
CA GLU A 73 10.47 18.30 -11.10
C GLU A 73 9.12 18.67 -11.76
N ASP A 74 7.99 18.50 -11.06
CA ASP A 74 6.63 18.77 -11.57
C ASP A 74 6.43 20.23 -12.02
N GLU A 75 7.10 21.21 -11.37
CA GLU A 75 6.99 22.64 -11.73
C GLU A 75 7.35 22.94 -13.19
N HIS A 76 8.13 22.05 -13.82
CA HIS A 76 8.71 22.22 -15.14
C HIS A 76 8.08 21.31 -16.21
N VAL A 77 7.01 20.60 -15.86
CA VAL A 77 6.43 19.54 -16.71
C VAL A 77 4.99 19.88 -17.07
N GLU A 78 4.61 19.66 -18.32
CA GLU A 78 3.24 19.84 -18.81
C GLU A 78 2.81 18.68 -19.71
N GLY A 79 1.52 18.35 -19.64
CA GLY A 79 0.87 17.37 -20.50
C GLY A 79 0.96 15.93 -20.00
N LEU A 80 -0.08 15.14 -20.30
CA LEU A 80 -0.31 13.82 -19.73
C LEU A 80 0.88 12.85 -19.85
N LEU A 81 1.43 12.72 -21.07
CA LEU A 81 2.54 11.79 -21.32
C LEU A 81 3.84 12.23 -20.64
N SER A 82 4.08 13.54 -20.53
CA SER A 82 5.27 14.08 -19.89
C SER A 82 5.18 13.91 -18.37
N VAL A 83 4.03 14.24 -17.77
CA VAL A 83 3.74 14.05 -16.34
C VAL A 83 3.97 12.59 -15.95
N TRP A 84 3.36 11.64 -16.67
CA TRP A 84 3.59 10.23 -16.40
C TRP A 84 5.06 9.82 -16.54
N ARG A 85 5.75 10.30 -17.60
CA ARG A 85 7.14 9.93 -17.86
C ARG A 85 8.10 10.38 -16.77
N VAL A 86 7.84 11.54 -16.16
CA VAL A 86 8.66 12.08 -15.07
C VAL A 86 8.43 11.28 -13.79
N HIS A 87 7.16 11.10 -13.40
CA HIS A 87 6.82 10.52 -12.10
C HIS A 87 6.84 8.99 -12.03
N LYS A 88 6.86 8.29 -13.17
CA LYS A 88 6.79 6.81 -13.19
C LYS A 88 7.91 6.15 -12.38
N ASP A 89 9.12 6.71 -12.35
CA ASP A 89 10.28 6.07 -11.73
C ASP A 89 10.12 6.09 -10.19
N ALA A 90 9.63 7.21 -9.64
CA ALA A 90 9.18 7.32 -8.26
C ALA A 90 8.05 6.33 -7.93
N ILE A 91 7.02 6.25 -8.78
CA ILE A 91 5.90 5.32 -8.60
C ILE A 91 6.41 3.87 -8.56
N PHE A 92 7.29 3.48 -9.48
CA PHE A 92 7.90 2.15 -9.49
C PHE A 92 8.74 1.90 -8.24
N ALA A 93 9.58 2.86 -7.83
CA ALA A 93 10.40 2.73 -6.62
C ALA A 93 9.52 2.44 -5.38
N PHE A 94 8.41 3.14 -5.25
CA PHE A 94 7.42 2.91 -4.20
C PHE A 94 6.70 1.56 -4.30
N MET A 95 6.33 1.13 -5.50
CA MET A 95 5.71 -0.18 -5.69
C MET A 95 6.65 -1.33 -5.30
N TRP A 96 7.94 -1.21 -5.59
CA TRP A 96 8.94 -2.19 -5.14
C TRP A 96 9.14 -2.18 -3.62
N LEU A 97 9.13 -1.00 -2.99
CA LEU A 97 9.14 -0.87 -1.53
C LEU A 97 7.94 -1.61 -0.91
N PHE A 98 6.75 -1.38 -1.46
CA PHE A 98 5.52 -2.00 -1.02
C PHE A 98 5.52 -3.52 -1.18
N LEU A 99 6.02 -4.03 -2.31
CA LEU A 99 6.21 -5.47 -2.51
C LEU A 99 7.16 -6.04 -1.44
N GLY A 100 8.20 -5.29 -1.07
CA GLY A 100 9.11 -5.67 0.01
C GLY A 100 8.39 -5.78 1.36
N PHE A 101 7.48 -4.86 1.67
CA PHE A 101 6.63 -4.96 2.86
C PHE A 101 5.74 -6.20 2.82
N ILE A 102 5.05 -6.47 1.71
CA ILE A 102 4.19 -7.65 1.59
C ILE A 102 4.99 -8.92 1.84
N LEU A 103 6.15 -9.07 1.21
CA LEU A 103 6.96 -10.28 1.34
C LEU A 103 7.47 -10.46 2.78
N ALA A 104 7.99 -9.40 3.40
CA ALA A 104 8.45 -9.46 4.78
C ALA A 104 7.31 -9.75 5.76
N PHE A 105 6.20 -9.02 5.63
CA PHE A 105 5.04 -9.20 6.49
C PHE A 105 4.42 -10.58 6.33
N SER A 106 4.24 -11.08 5.10
CA SER A 106 3.68 -12.41 4.86
C SER A 106 4.59 -13.51 5.41
N PHE A 107 5.90 -13.42 5.17
CA PHE A 107 6.87 -14.38 5.69
C PHE A 107 6.85 -14.42 7.22
N PHE A 108 7.00 -13.28 7.89
CA PHE A 108 7.07 -13.24 9.35
C PHE A 108 5.72 -13.49 10.02
N HIS A 109 4.59 -13.14 9.40
CA HIS A 109 3.26 -13.52 9.88
C HIS A 109 3.16 -15.04 9.99
N ILE A 110 3.61 -15.75 8.96
CA ILE A 110 3.58 -17.20 8.90
C ILE A 110 4.66 -17.85 9.78
N VAL A 111 5.87 -17.30 9.85
CA VAL A 111 6.94 -17.88 10.68
C VAL A 111 6.69 -17.68 12.18
N LEU A 112 6.24 -16.48 12.59
CA LEU A 112 6.13 -16.14 14.01
C LEU A 112 4.86 -16.69 14.67
N GLN A 113 3.79 -16.95 13.89
CA GLN A 113 2.51 -17.48 14.37
C GLN A 113 2.02 -16.76 15.66
N ASP A 114 2.13 -15.43 15.68
CA ASP A 114 1.71 -14.60 16.80
C ASP A 114 0.45 -13.84 16.43
N ASP A 115 -0.66 -14.22 17.08
CA ASP A 115 -2.00 -13.67 16.83
C ASP A 115 -2.08 -12.15 17.03
N ASN A 116 -1.21 -11.58 17.87
CA ASN A 116 -1.23 -10.15 18.18
C ASN A 116 -0.55 -9.29 17.11
N LEU A 117 0.42 -9.83 16.37
CA LEU A 117 1.21 -9.05 15.40
C LEU A 117 0.40 -8.60 14.17
N PHE A 118 -0.73 -9.25 13.89
CA PHE A 118 -1.60 -8.94 12.75
C PHE A 118 -3.09 -8.84 13.14
N ASN A 119 -3.40 -8.71 14.44
CA ASN A 119 -4.77 -8.75 14.95
C ASN A 119 -5.69 -7.71 14.30
N ALA A 120 -5.24 -6.46 14.16
CA ALA A 120 -6.03 -5.38 13.58
C ALA A 120 -6.16 -5.50 12.04
N GLN A 121 -5.12 -6.05 11.40
CA GLN A 121 -5.06 -6.30 9.96
C GLN A 121 -6.04 -7.39 9.55
N ILE A 122 -6.04 -8.52 10.28
CA ILE A 122 -6.99 -9.63 10.06
C ILE A 122 -8.43 -9.13 10.25
N LYS A 123 -8.69 -8.36 11.32
CA LYS A 123 -10.01 -7.73 11.56
C LYS A 123 -10.46 -6.86 10.39
N THR A 124 -9.54 -6.05 9.85
CA THR A 124 -9.83 -5.18 8.70
C THR A 124 -10.13 -5.98 7.45
N TYR A 125 -9.28 -6.97 7.14
CA TYR A 125 -9.49 -7.88 6.01
C TYR A 125 -10.87 -8.55 6.08
N CYS A 126 -11.23 -9.10 7.25
CA CYS A 126 -12.50 -9.78 7.43
C CYS A 126 -13.70 -8.83 7.44
N MET A 127 -13.57 -7.61 7.94
CA MET A 127 -14.65 -6.62 7.88
C MET A 127 -15.01 -6.24 6.43
N ILE A 128 -14.02 -6.19 5.54
CA ILE A 128 -14.23 -5.90 4.12
C ILE A 128 -14.89 -7.08 3.39
N ASN A 129 -14.50 -8.32 3.73
CA ASN A 129 -14.83 -9.51 2.95
C ASN A 129 -15.98 -10.36 3.52
N SER A 130 -16.22 -10.31 4.83
CA SER A 130 -17.28 -11.04 5.54
C SER A 130 -17.67 -10.28 6.83
N PRO A 131 -18.50 -9.23 6.73
CA PRO A 131 -18.87 -8.41 7.88
C PRO A 131 -19.59 -9.21 8.97
N GLY A 132 -19.06 -9.19 10.19
CA GLY A 132 -19.76 -9.66 11.40
C GLY A 132 -19.23 -10.95 12.04
N GLU A 133 -18.42 -11.77 11.35
CA GLU A 133 -17.85 -13.00 11.91
C GLU A 133 -16.42 -13.26 11.40
N ILE A 134 -15.42 -13.01 12.25
CA ILE A 134 -13.99 -13.13 11.87
C ILE A 134 -13.60 -14.60 11.67
N GLU A 135 -14.10 -15.50 12.51
CA GLU A 135 -13.77 -16.92 12.46
C GLU A 135 -14.28 -17.56 11.16
N LYS A 136 -15.51 -17.21 10.73
CA LYS A 136 -16.04 -17.64 9.43
C LYS A 136 -15.23 -17.10 8.27
N CYS A 137 -14.85 -15.82 8.31
CA CYS A 137 -13.98 -15.22 7.30
C CYS A 137 -12.67 -16.00 7.12
N VAL A 138 -11.98 -16.34 8.21
CA VAL A 138 -10.71 -17.08 8.12
C VAL A 138 -10.91 -18.46 7.49
N GLN A 139 -12.02 -19.14 7.79
CA GLN A 139 -12.36 -20.44 7.21
C GLN A 139 -12.71 -20.32 5.72
N GLU A 140 -13.59 -19.39 5.35
CA GLU A 140 -14.10 -19.24 3.97
C GLU A 140 -13.04 -18.80 2.95
N TYR A 141 -12.02 -18.04 3.38
CA TYR A 141 -11.02 -17.46 2.49
C TYR A 141 -9.72 -18.26 2.39
N SER A 142 -9.66 -19.44 3.01
CA SER A 142 -8.52 -20.37 2.94
C SER A 142 -8.50 -21.17 1.62
N ILE A 143 -7.32 -21.61 1.14
CA ILE A 143 -7.21 -22.44 -0.07
C ILE A 143 -8.04 -23.73 0.06
N GLY A 144 -8.88 -24.01 -0.95
CA GLY A 144 -9.64 -25.25 -1.08
C GLY A 144 -11.08 -25.19 -0.54
N ASP A 145 -11.49 -24.06 0.03
CA ASP A 145 -12.87 -23.83 0.46
C ASP A 145 -13.61 -23.02 -0.62
N THR A 146 -14.74 -23.55 -1.11
CA THR A 146 -15.55 -22.90 -2.14
C THR A 146 -16.30 -21.72 -1.53
N ILE A 147 -15.99 -20.50 -1.99
CA ILE A 147 -16.67 -19.26 -1.57
C ILE A 147 -18.15 -19.34 -2.00
N SER A 148 -19.03 -19.71 -1.07
CA SER A 148 -20.49 -19.75 -1.26
C SER A 148 -21.12 -18.40 -0.95
N GLY A 149 -20.80 -17.38 -1.74
CA GLY A 149 -21.37 -16.04 -1.60
C GLY A 149 -21.92 -15.56 -2.93
N ALA A 150 -23.23 -15.74 -3.17
CA ALA A 150 -23.92 -15.28 -4.37
C ALA A 150 -24.15 -13.76 -4.35
N ALA A 151 -23.06 -12.96 -4.33
CA ALA A 151 -23.13 -11.59 -4.80
C ALA A 151 -23.06 -11.60 -6.33
N THR A 152 -23.95 -10.86 -7.00
CA THR A 152 -23.79 -10.67 -8.45
C THR A 152 -22.47 -9.94 -8.71
N LYS A 153 -21.77 -10.30 -9.80
CA LYS A 153 -20.46 -9.72 -10.15
C LYS A 153 -20.50 -8.19 -10.18
N ASP A 154 -21.61 -7.61 -10.61
CA ASP A 154 -21.81 -6.16 -10.70
C ASP A 154 -21.83 -5.47 -9.32
N ILE A 155 -22.51 -6.07 -8.33
CA ILE A 155 -22.55 -5.53 -6.96
C ILE A 155 -21.16 -5.57 -6.36
N ARG A 156 -20.44 -6.68 -6.53
CA ARG A 156 -19.06 -6.84 -6.05
C ARG A 156 -18.11 -5.84 -6.71
N PHE A 157 -18.25 -5.63 -8.02
CA PHE A 157 -17.44 -4.67 -8.77
C PHE A 157 -17.60 -3.24 -8.25
N LEU A 158 -18.84 -2.79 -8.03
CA LEU A 158 -19.12 -1.46 -7.47
C LEU A 158 -18.59 -1.32 -6.04
N SER A 159 -18.76 -2.35 -5.19
CA SER A 159 -18.24 -2.30 -3.81
C SER A 159 -16.71 -2.22 -3.74
N ILE A 160 -16.01 -2.90 -4.65
CA ILE A 160 -14.53 -2.84 -4.73
C ILE A 160 -14.08 -1.44 -5.14
N ILE A 161 -14.69 -0.88 -6.20
CA ILE A 161 -14.35 0.48 -6.65
C ILE A 161 -14.62 1.49 -5.54
N GLU A 162 -15.78 1.42 -4.89
CA GLU A 162 -16.15 2.32 -3.80
C GLU A 162 -15.10 2.31 -2.67
N ASN A 163 -14.75 1.11 -2.17
CA ASN A 163 -13.74 0.95 -1.12
C ASN A 163 -12.39 1.52 -1.55
N ASN A 164 -11.94 1.22 -2.76
CA ASN A 164 -10.64 1.69 -3.26
C ASN A 164 -10.62 3.20 -3.53
N VAL A 165 -11.75 3.79 -3.95
CA VAL A 165 -11.89 5.25 -4.07
C VAL A 165 -11.83 5.92 -2.69
N TYR A 166 -12.43 5.32 -1.64
CA TYR A 166 -12.27 5.83 -0.27
C TYR A 166 -10.80 5.82 0.17
N VAL A 167 -10.07 4.73 -0.08
CA VAL A 167 -8.63 4.64 0.22
C VAL A 167 -7.83 5.67 -0.58
N MET A 168 -8.16 5.86 -1.87
CA MET A 168 -7.55 6.88 -2.72
C MET A 168 -7.77 8.31 -2.16
N ILE A 169 -9.00 8.68 -1.82
CA ILE A 169 -9.32 10.00 -1.24
C ILE A 169 -8.59 10.19 0.09
N PHE A 170 -8.58 9.17 0.94
CA PHE A 170 -7.87 9.22 2.21
C PHE A 170 -6.36 9.42 2.01
N THR A 171 -5.77 8.72 1.05
CA THR A 171 -4.36 8.85 0.66
C THR A 171 -4.04 10.25 0.15
N LEU A 172 -4.90 10.82 -0.69
CA LEU A 172 -4.76 12.18 -1.21
C LEU A 172 -4.72 13.21 -0.07
N ILE A 173 -5.70 13.14 0.84
CA ILE A 173 -5.82 14.07 1.98
C ILE A 173 -4.62 13.91 2.91
N PHE A 174 -4.24 12.68 3.27
CA PHE A 174 -3.10 12.43 4.14
C PHE A 174 -1.79 12.93 3.54
N SER A 175 -1.59 12.73 2.23
CA SER A 175 -0.39 13.24 1.57
C SER A 175 -0.40 14.75 1.43
N LEU A 176 -1.56 15.36 1.16
CA LEU A 176 -1.68 16.82 1.10
C LEU A 176 -1.35 17.49 2.44
N ILE A 177 -1.83 16.93 3.55
CA ILE A 177 -1.65 17.50 4.89
C ILE A 177 -0.25 17.22 5.44
N PHE A 178 0.23 15.98 5.30
CA PHE A 178 1.45 15.50 5.97
C PHE A 178 2.62 15.21 5.02
N GLY A 179 2.46 15.47 3.72
CA GLY A 179 3.45 15.14 2.68
C GLY A 179 3.64 13.62 2.58
N ALA A 180 4.64 13.12 3.30
CA ALA A 180 4.97 11.69 3.39
C ALA A 180 3.93 10.84 4.15
N GLY A 181 2.91 11.44 4.76
CA GLY A 181 1.93 10.73 5.60
C GLY A 181 1.13 9.63 4.91
N ALA A 182 1.04 9.65 3.57
CA ALA A 182 0.45 8.54 2.81
C ALA A 182 1.11 7.18 3.07
N ILE A 183 2.38 7.17 3.51
CA ILE A 183 3.08 5.92 3.86
C ILE A 183 2.37 5.12 4.95
N PHE A 184 1.59 5.77 5.83
CA PHE A 184 0.74 5.08 6.80
C PHE A 184 -0.33 4.23 6.12
N VAL A 185 -1.07 4.81 5.17
CA VAL A 185 -2.13 4.13 4.43
C VAL A 185 -1.57 2.95 3.63
N LEU A 186 -0.38 3.14 3.06
CA LEU A 186 0.31 2.17 2.23
C LEU A 186 0.89 1.02 3.08
N ALA A 187 1.57 1.31 4.18
CA ALA A 187 2.08 0.28 5.10
C ALA A 187 0.93 -0.52 5.74
N TRP A 188 -0.18 0.17 6.06
CA TRP A 188 -1.41 -0.48 6.52
C TRP A 188 -1.95 -1.46 5.47
N ASN A 189 -2.14 -1.02 4.23
CA ASN A 189 -2.61 -1.88 3.14
C ASN A 189 -1.69 -3.08 2.91
N ALA A 190 -0.37 -2.89 2.90
CA ALA A 190 0.58 -3.99 2.76
C ALA A 190 0.41 -5.03 3.89
N SER A 191 0.18 -4.57 5.12
CA SER A 191 -0.02 -5.44 6.29
C SER A 191 -1.36 -6.18 6.25
N VAL A 192 -2.42 -5.57 5.71
CA VAL A 192 -3.73 -6.21 5.48
C VAL A 192 -3.63 -7.29 4.40
N ILE A 193 -2.93 -7.00 3.29
CA ILE A 193 -2.69 -7.99 2.24
C ILE A 193 -1.84 -9.16 2.77
N ALA A 194 -0.83 -8.90 3.59
CA ALA A 194 -0.04 -9.96 4.21
C ALA A 194 -0.86 -10.86 5.15
N ALA A 195 -1.80 -10.29 5.91
CA ALA A 195 -2.76 -11.07 6.70
C ALA A 195 -3.66 -11.95 5.80
N ALA A 196 -4.16 -11.38 4.70
CA ALA A 196 -4.95 -12.12 3.71
C ALA A 196 -4.17 -13.28 3.08
N ILE A 197 -2.89 -13.08 2.77
CA ILE A 197 -1.98 -14.13 2.30
C ILE A 197 -1.81 -15.21 3.36
N GLY A 198 -1.61 -14.86 4.63
CA GLY A 198 -1.52 -15.82 5.74
C GLY A 198 -2.75 -16.72 5.84
N ILE A 199 -3.95 -16.11 5.83
CA ILE A 199 -5.24 -16.82 5.84
C ILE A 199 -5.37 -17.74 4.63
N PHE A 200 -5.19 -17.19 3.42
CA PHE A 200 -5.34 -17.94 2.18
C PHE A 200 -4.43 -19.16 2.14
N THR A 201 -3.15 -18.97 2.47
CA THR A 201 -2.12 -20.03 2.43
C THR A 201 -2.25 -21.05 3.56
N LYS A 202 -3.27 -20.95 4.43
CA LYS A 202 -3.38 -21.76 5.66
C LYS A 202 -2.09 -21.71 6.47
N TYR A 203 -1.43 -20.56 6.45
CA TYR A 203 -0.12 -20.32 7.06
C TYR A 203 0.98 -21.30 6.64
N GLN A 204 0.98 -21.74 5.38
CA GLN A 204 2.02 -22.61 4.82
C GLN A 204 3.04 -21.79 4.04
N LEU A 205 4.31 -21.87 4.44
CA LEU A 205 5.41 -21.13 3.80
C LEU A 205 5.55 -21.43 2.30
N ALA A 206 5.32 -22.68 1.89
CA ALA A 206 5.44 -23.10 0.51
C ALA A 206 4.40 -22.43 -0.42
N GLU A 207 3.27 -22.00 0.15
CA GLU A 207 2.15 -21.41 -0.58
C GLU A 207 2.22 -19.87 -0.66
N ILE A 208 3.19 -19.23 0.01
CA ILE A 208 3.39 -17.77 -0.05
C ILE A 208 3.46 -17.26 -1.49
N PRO A 209 4.25 -17.85 -2.41
CA PRO A 209 4.29 -17.38 -3.80
C PRO A 209 2.91 -17.39 -4.47
N PHE A 210 2.09 -18.40 -4.18
CA PHE A 210 0.75 -18.52 -4.72
C PHE A 210 -0.21 -17.49 -4.11
N GLY A 211 -0.12 -17.25 -2.80
CA GLY A 211 -0.88 -16.20 -2.13
C GLY A 211 -0.51 -14.79 -2.61
N VAL A 212 0.79 -14.49 -2.71
CA VAL A 212 1.27 -13.22 -3.28
C VAL A 212 0.74 -13.06 -4.70
N LEU A 213 0.82 -14.10 -5.53
CA LEU A 213 0.31 -14.05 -6.89
C LEU A 213 -1.21 -13.75 -6.92
N ARG A 214 -2.02 -14.44 -6.11
CA ARG A 214 -3.48 -14.22 -6.04
C ARG A 214 -3.84 -12.76 -5.83
N TYR A 215 -3.22 -12.12 -4.83
CA TYR A 215 -3.55 -10.74 -4.47
C TYR A 215 -2.84 -9.70 -5.35
N MET A 216 -1.65 -9.99 -5.89
CA MET A 216 -0.90 -9.01 -6.69
C MET A 216 -1.38 -8.85 -8.14
N ILE A 217 -2.19 -9.77 -8.68
CA ILE A 217 -2.72 -9.61 -10.05
C ILE A 217 -3.62 -8.36 -10.13
N HIS A 218 -4.54 -8.15 -9.18
CA HIS A 218 -5.34 -6.91 -9.08
C HIS A 218 -4.69 -5.88 -8.14
N GLY A 219 -3.96 -6.32 -7.11
CA GLY A 219 -3.30 -5.42 -6.17
C GLY A 219 -2.20 -4.56 -6.79
N PHE A 220 -1.52 -5.03 -7.84
CA PHE A 220 -0.51 -4.22 -8.54
C PHE A 220 -1.09 -2.93 -9.15
N PRO A 221 -2.15 -2.96 -9.98
CA PRO A 221 -2.77 -1.74 -10.47
C PRO A 221 -3.44 -0.91 -9.37
N GLU A 222 -4.05 -1.54 -8.36
CA GLU A 222 -4.67 -0.82 -7.23
C GLU A 222 -3.65 0.01 -6.45
N ILE A 223 -2.54 -0.60 -6.04
CA ILE A 223 -1.50 0.05 -5.26
C ILE A 223 -0.76 1.10 -6.10
N ALA A 224 -0.60 0.87 -7.40
CA ALA A 224 -0.09 1.91 -8.31
C ALA A 224 -1.00 3.15 -8.28
N ALA A 225 -2.33 2.98 -8.28
CA ALA A 225 -3.25 4.11 -8.13
C ALA A 225 -3.02 4.86 -6.82
N TYR A 226 -2.87 4.16 -5.69
CA TYR A 226 -2.62 4.80 -4.40
C TYR A 226 -1.29 5.55 -4.35
N PHE A 227 -0.22 5.02 -4.96
CA PHE A 227 1.06 5.73 -5.05
C PHE A 227 1.01 6.94 -5.97
N ILE A 228 0.31 6.85 -7.10
CA ILE A 228 0.05 8.01 -7.97
C ILE A 228 -0.70 9.09 -7.19
N THR A 229 -1.72 8.71 -6.42
CA THR A 229 -2.50 9.65 -5.60
C THR A 229 -1.70 10.23 -4.45
N ALA A 230 -0.85 9.43 -3.78
CA ALA A 230 0.07 9.92 -2.76
C ALA A 230 1.02 10.95 -3.36
N LEU A 231 1.58 10.68 -4.54
CA LEU A 231 2.45 11.63 -5.20
C LEU A 231 1.70 12.92 -5.57
N ALA A 232 0.51 12.81 -6.14
CA ALA A 232 -0.34 13.94 -6.48
C ALA A 232 -0.64 14.84 -5.26
N GLY A 233 -1.01 14.23 -4.12
CA GLY A 233 -1.26 14.97 -2.88
C GLY A 233 -0.01 15.65 -2.32
N GLY A 234 1.12 14.94 -2.31
CA GLY A 234 2.39 15.47 -1.83
C GLY A 234 2.94 16.61 -2.68
N ILE A 235 2.90 16.47 -4.01
CA ILE A 235 3.27 17.52 -4.98
C ILE A 235 2.38 18.75 -4.78
N LEU A 236 1.07 18.54 -4.69
CA LEU A 236 0.13 19.64 -4.46
C LEU A 236 0.42 20.37 -3.14
N GLY A 237 0.65 19.62 -2.05
CA GLY A 237 0.96 20.18 -0.74
C GLY A 237 2.24 21.02 -0.73
N VAL A 238 3.33 20.49 -1.31
CA VAL A 238 4.59 21.22 -1.47
C VAL A 238 4.40 22.45 -2.37
N GLY A 239 3.63 22.31 -3.45
CA GLY A 239 3.30 23.39 -4.38
C GLY A 239 2.59 24.57 -3.72
N VAL A 240 1.56 24.29 -2.91
CA VAL A 240 0.82 25.31 -2.13
C VAL A 240 1.77 26.09 -1.23
N ILE A 241 2.63 25.38 -0.48
CA ILE A 241 3.55 25.99 0.49
C ILE A 241 4.62 26.83 -0.22
N LYS A 242 5.17 26.33 -1.32
CA LYS A 242 6.32 26.94 -2.00
C LYS A 242 5.92 28.12 -2.90
N ASN A 243 4.84 27.97 -3.67
CA ASN A 243 4.50 28.92 -4.74
C ASN A 243 3.31 29.83 -4.39
N GLY A 244 2.49 29.46 -3.40
CA GLY A 244 1.25 30.17 -3.06
C GLY A 244 0.14 30.03 -4.12
N PHE A 245 -1.09 30.38 -3.76
CA PHE A 245 -2.29 30.09 -4.58
C PHE A 245 -2.41 30.87 -5.91
N ARG A 246 -1.69 31.98 -6.09
CA ARG A 246 -1.85 32.89 -7.24
C ARG A 246 -0.68 32.88 -8.24
N ASN A 247 0.17 31.86 -8.18
CA ASN A 247 1.34 31.74 -9.05
C ASN A 247 1.00 30.90 -10.30
N PRO A 248 1.43 31.28 -11.52
CA PRO A 248 1.28 30.45 -12.72
C PRO A 248 1.79 29.02 -12.54
N LYS A 249 2.87 28.84 -11.76
CA LYS A 249 3.39 27.50 -11.41
C LYS A 249 2.38 26.68 -10.61
N MET A 250 1.61 27.31 -9.73
CA MET A 250 0.59 26.63 -8.92
C MET A 250 -0.56 26.12 -9.78
N ILE A 251 -0.96 26.86 -10.82
CA ILE A 251 -1.99 26.41 -11.77
C ILE A 251 -1.52 25.15 -12.49
N ARG A 252 -0.26 25.13 -12.95
CA ARG A 252 0.34 23.94 -13.58
C ARG A 252 0.37 22.74 -12.64
N ILE A 253 0.80 22.93 -11.39
CA ILE A 253 0.78 21.87 -10.37
C ILE A 253 -0.64 21.31 -10.16
N LEU A 254 -1.66 22.18 -10.13
CA LEU A 254 -3.06 21.75 -10.02
C LEU A 254 -3.50 20.91 -11.23
N GLU A 255 -3.15 21.34 -12.45
CA GLU A 255 -3.43 20.59 -13.68
C GLU A 255 -2.74 19.22 -13.68
N ASN A 256 -1.46 19.16 -13.33
CA ASN A 256 -0.70 17.91 -13.24
C ASN A 256 -1.26 16.99 -12.15
N THR A 257 -1.65 17.53 -11.01
CA THR A 257 -2.34 16.79 -9.94
C THR A 257 -3.64 16.18 -10.45
N ALA A 258 -4.46 16.94 -11.19
CA ALA A 258 -5.70 16.43 -11.78
C ALA A 258 -5.45 15.30 -12.80
N ILE A 259 -4.40 15.44 -13.62
CA ILE A 259 -3.95 14.38 -14.55
C ILE A 259 -3.56 13.11 -13.78
N LEU A 260 -2.74 13.23 -12.73
CA LEU A 260 -2.32 12.09 -11.92
C LEU A 260 -3.52 11.40 -11.27
N LEU A 261 -4.47 12.15 -10.71
CA LEU A 261 -5.70 11.58 -10.12
C LEU A 261 -6.58 10.88 -11.17
N PHE A 262 -6.67 11.42 -12.38
CA PHE A 262 -7.36 10.75 -13.48
C PHE A 262 -6.69 9.41 -13.84
N ILE A 263 -5.35 9.38 -13.93
CA ILE A 263 -4.61 8.14 -14.18
C ILE A 263 -4.84 7.14 -13.04
N ALA A 264 -4.79 7.57 -11.77
CA ALA A 264 -5.05 6.72 -10.62
C ALA A 264 -6.46 6.08 -10.70
N LEU A 265 -7.48 6.85 -11.05
CA LEU A 265 -8.84 6.33 -11.22
C LEU A 265 -8.94 5.26 -12.30
N VAL A 266 -8.25 5.44 -13.44
CA VAL A 266 -8.18 4.43 -14.50
C VAL A 266 -7.57 3.13 -13.98
N PHE A 267 -6.49 3.22 -13.21
CA PHE A 267 -5.85 2.06 -12.59
C PHE A 267 -6.78 1.34 -11.60
N LEU A 268 -7.59 2.05 -10.81
CA LEU A 268 -8.58 1.45 -9.92
C LEU A 268 -9.67 0.68 -10.69
N VAL A 269 -10.15 1.23 -11.80
CA VAL A 269 -11.13 0.53 -12.65
C VAL A 269 -10.54 -0.75 -13.24
N VAL A 270 -9.28 -0.69 -13.68
CA VAL A 270 -8.55 -1.88 -14.17
C VAL A 270 -8.38 -2.91 -13.05
N ALA A 271 -7.99 -2.49 -11.85
CA ALA A 271 -7.84 -3.37 -10.69
C ALA A 271 -9.15 -4.09 -10.33
N ALA A 272 -10.26 -3.36 -10.22
CA ALA A 272 -11.56 -3.94 -9.93
C ALA A 272 -12.03 -4.92 -11.02
N THR A 273 -11.74 -4.61 -12.28
CA THR A 273 -12.05 -5.51 -13.41
C THR A 273 -11.28 -6.82 -13.28
N ILE A 274 -9.98 -6.72 -12.98
CA ILE A 274 -9.13 -7.88 -12.77
C ILE A 274 -9.62 -8.70 -11.57
N GLU A 275 -9.94 -8.07 -10.44
CA GLU A 275 -10.35 -8.78 -9.23
C GLU A 275 -11.67 -9.53 -9.41
N VAL A 276 -12.66 -8.93 -10.09
CA VAL A 276 -13.99 -9.52 -10.23
C VAL A 276 -14.06 -10.55 -11.35
N TYR A 277 -13.38 -10.30 -12.46
CA TYR A 277 -13.53 -11.09 -13.67
C TYR A 277 -12.36 -12.02 -13.96
N LEU A 278 -11.13 -11.65 -13.60
CA LEU A 278 -9.92 -12.38 -13.98
C LEU A 278 -9.38 -13.25 -12.83
N THR A 279 -9.21 -12.69 -11.63
CA THR A 279 -8.65 -13.42 -10.47
C THR A 279 -9.44 -14.70 -10.14
N PRO A 280 -10.79 -14.73 -10.13
CA PRO A 280 -11.54 -15.95 -9.82
C PRO A 280 -11.32 -17.07 -10.84
N ILE A 281 -10.93 -16.78 -12.08
CA ILE A 281 -10.67 -17.82 -13.09
C ILE A 281 -9.48 -18.70 -12.70
N PHE A 282 -8.49 -18.11 -12.01
CA PHE A 282 -7.23 -18.78 -11.66
C PHE A 282 -7.18 -19.33 -10.22
N PHE A 283 -8.04 -18.83 -9.33
CA PHE A 283 -7.95 -19.07 -7.87
C PHE A 283 -9.29 -19.48 -7.23
N ASN A 284 -10.27 -19.92 -8.02
CA ASN A 284 -11.51 -20.55 -7.52
C ASN A 284 -11.30 -22.01 -7.12
#